data_AF-A0A068T2T8-F1
#
_entry.id   AF-A0A068T2T8-F1
#
_cell.length_a   1.000
_cell.length_b   1.000
_cell.length_c   1.000
_cell.angle_alpha   90.00
_cell.angle_beta   90.00
_cell.angle_gamma   90.00
#
_symmetry.space_group_name_H-M   'P 1'
#
loop_
_entity.id
_entity.type
_entity.pdbx_description
1 polymer ?
#
loop_
_entity_poly.entity_id
_entity_poly.type
_entity_poly.pdbx_seq_one_letter_code
_entity_poly.pdbx_strand_id
1 'polypeptide(L)'
;MLPLFDMMLRAQDGAGMEAIAKQFNLAQEQATQAMAALMPAFSSGFKRTSANPYDLTSLMSSMVSGAYAKYFEDLTKAFTPQGTMDGNAVLEKLFGSKEVSRAIAAQAEQLTGIGQEVFKKMMPAMADTLMGGLFKQMSGQLTGANEAFAASPMGQMQQQWLESMGLQPKAKPQPAANPFDNPFAQAMRSMWGLDKPEQPQPSTGNPFADNPFAKAFQDMMGGAFASPSSTAAPTPEKPKDAPAAEANPYRDVLNNMFDSGLEVQKSYQKNMEAIFDTYLRNGTGANAEPAATPVAPKPSK
;
A
#
# COMPACT_ATOMS: atom_id res chain seq x y z
N MET A 1 -2.37 1.91 3.17
CA MET A 1 -1.45 2.78 2.39
C MET A 1 -0.22 1.94 2.07
N LEU A 2 -0.23 1.26 0.92
CA LEU A 2 0.97 0.58 0.41
C LEU A 2 1.92 1.71 0.00
N PRO A 3 3.01 1.94 0.75
CA PRO A 3 3.75 3.19 0.69
C PRO A 3 4.69 3.18 -0.51
N LEU A 4 5.31 4.33 -0.78
CA LEU A 4 6.40 4.60 -1.72
C LEU A 4 7.33 3.44 -2.12
N PHE A 5 7.55 2.48 -1.23
CA PHE A 5 8.40 1.32 -1.38
C PHE A 5 7.86 0.27 -2.37
N ASP A 6 6.55 -0.01 -2.37
CA ASP A 6 5.94 -0.90 -3.39
C ASP A 6 6.02 -0.28 -4.79
N MET A 7 5.93 1.05 -4.84
CA MET A 7 6.13 1.81 -6.07
C MET A 7 7.61 1.83 -6.47
N MET A 8 8.56 1.83 -5.53
CA MET A 8 10.00 1.69 -5.81
C MET A 8 10.35 0.29 -6.33
N LEU A 9 9.80 -0.77 -5.71
CA LEU A 9 9.96 -2.15 -6.16
C LEU A 9 9.38 -2.36 -7.57
N ARG A 10 8.25 -1.71 -7.88
CA ARG A 10 7.63 -1.75 -9.21
C ARG A 10 8.25 -0.80 -10.25
N ALA A 11 8.70 0.40 -9.86
CA ALA A 11 9.17 1.43 -10.80
C ALA A 11 10.60 1.22 -11.29
N GLN A 12 11.41 0.43 -10.56
CA GLN A 12 12.76 0.05 -10.99
C GLN A 12 12.87 -1.43 -11.37
N ASP A 13 11.76 -2.16 -11.61
CA ASP A 13 11.76 -3.55 -12.11
C ASP A 13 12.72 -4.50 -11.34
N GLY A 14 12.92 -4.28 -10.04
CA GLY A 14 13.90 -5.05 -9.25
C GLY A 14 15.38 -4.78 -9.56
N ALA A 15 15.72 -3.88 -10.48
CA ALA A 15 17.10 -3.51 -10.81
C ALA A 15 17.84 -2.87 -9.61
N GLY A 16 17.14 -2.08 -8.80
CA GLY A 16 17.69 -1.55 -7.54
C GLY A 16 18.06 -2.66 -6.56
N MET A 17 17.25 -3.73 -6.50
CA MET A 17 17.52 -4.89 -5.65
C MET A 17 18.70 -5.70 -6.12
N GLU A 18 18.79 -5.91 -7.43
CA GLU A 18 19.91 -6.60 -8.04
C GLU A 18 21.21 -5.80 -7.88
N ALA A 19 21.14 -4.47 -7.95
CA ALA A 19 22.30 -3.60 -7.70
C ALA A 19 22.78 -3.67 -6.24
N ILE A 20 21.89 -3.70 -5.25
CA ILE A 20 22.26 -3.91 -3.82
C ILE A 20 22.88 -5.30 -3.65
N ALA A 21 22.23 -6.33 -4.19
CA ALA A 21 22.71 -7.71 -4.10
C ALA A 21 24.13 -7.84 -4.69
N LYS A 22 24.37 -7.28 -5.88
CA LYS A 22 25.69 -7.26 -6.54
C LYS A 22 26.72 -6.44 -5.76
N GLN A 23 26.36 -5.24 -5.30
CA GLN A 23 27.29 -4.34 -4.60
C GLN A 23 27.79 -4.93 -3.27
N PHE A 24 26.94 -5.67 -2.56
CA PHE A 24 27.26 -6.25 -1.26
C PHE A 24 27.52 -7.76 -1.30
N ASN A 25 27.54 -8.36 -2.50
CA ASN A 25 27.68 -9.80 -2.70
C ASN A 25 26.68 -10.61 -1.84
N LEU A 26 25.43 -10.14 -1.78
CA LEU A 26 24.33 -10.75 -1.05
C LEU A 26 23.44 -11.55 -2.00
N ALA A 27 22.80 -12.60 -1.50
CA ALA A 27 21.68 -13.21 -2.21
C ALA A 27 20.52 -12.20 -2.31
N GLN A 28 19.71 -12.28 -3.38
CA GLN A 28 18.55 -11.39 -3.57
C GLN A 28 17.56 -11.47 -2.39
N GLU A 29 17.40 -12.65 -1.81
CA GLU A 29 16.60 -12.86 -0.60
C GLU A 29 17.19 -12.13 0.62
N GLN A 30 18.50 -12.21 0.83
CA GLN A 30 19.19 -11.49 1.89
C GLN A 30 19.09 -9.97 1.72
N ALA A 31 19.25 -9.45 0.50
CA ALA A 31 19.05 -8.03 0.21
C ALA A 31 17.62 -7.58 0.55
N THR A 32 16.62 -8.42 0.24
CA THR A 32 15.21 -8.18 0.59
C THR A 32 14.99 -8.14 2.10
N GLN A 33 15.54 -9.12 2.83
CA GLN A 33 15.49 -9.16 4.30
C GLN A 33 16.23 -7.97 4.94
N ALA A 34 17.37 -7.58 4.39
CA ALA A 34 18.17 -6.46 4.89
C ALA A 34 17.37 -5.16 4.87
N MET A 35 16.76 -4.84 3.73
CA MET A 35 15.91 -3.67 3.63
C MET A 35 14.70 -3.77 4.54
N ALA A 36 14.07 -4.95 4.62
CA ALA A 36 12.91 -5.17 5.48
C ALA A 36 13.23 -4.93 6.96
N ALA A 37 14.42 -5.32 7.41
CA ALA A 37 14.89 -5.04 8.76
C ALA A 37 15.13 -3.54 9.00
N LEU A 38 15.49 -2.77 7.97
CA LEU A 38 15.69 -1.32 8.07
C LEU A 38 14.40 -0.50 7.97
N MET A 39 13.34 -1.04 7.37
CA MET A 39 12.08 -0.32 7.15
C MET A 39 11.47 0.28 8.43
N PRO A 40 11.36 -0.45 9.57
CA PRO A 40 10.79 0.10 10.80
C PRO A 40 11.56 1.31 11.32
N ALA A 41 12.89 1.29 11.15
CA ALA A 41 13.76 2.38 11.57
C ALA A 41 13.53 3.62 10.71
N PHE A 42 13.57 3.48 9.37
CA PHE A 42 13.29 4.58 8.44
C PHE A 42 11.90 5.19 8.65
N SER A 43 10.88 4.36 8.84
CA SER A 43 9.51 4.82 9.13
C SER A 43 9.45 5.64 10.43
N SER A 44 10.10 5.15 11.49
CA SER A 44 10.17 5.84 12.78
C SER A 44 10.92 7.17 12.69
N GLY A 45 12.06 7.19 11.98
CA GLY A 45 12.85 8.40 11.74
C GLY A 45 12.09 9.45 10.92
N PHE A 46 11.38 9.00 9.88
CA PHE A 46 10.52 9.87 9.09
C PHE A 46 9.36 10.44 9.92
N LYS A 47 8.69 9.61 10.73
CA LYS A 47 7.62 10.06 11.64
C LYS A 47 8.11 11.15 12.60
N ARG A 48 9.27 10.94 13.22
CA ARG A 48 9.90 11.94 14.10
C ARG A 48 10.23 13.23 13.36
N THR A 49 10.82 13.12 12.17
CA THR A 49 11.16 14.27 11.32
C THR A 49 9.91 15.04 10.91
N SER A 50 8.83 14.36 10.55
CA SER A 50 7.56 15.00 10.20
C SER A 50 6.86 15.66 11.39
N ALA A 51 7.09 15.16 12.61
CA ALA A 51 6.57 15.76 13.84
C ALA A 51 7.34 17.04 14.25
N ASN A 52 8.56 17.24 13.73
CA ASN A 52 9.36 18.43 14.00
C ASN A 52 9.36 19.40 12.79
N PRO A 53 8.73 20.59 12.88
CA PRO A 53 8.65 21.53 11.76
C PRO A 53 10.00 21.98 11.20
N TYR A 54 11.04 22.08 12.04
CA TYR A 54 12.37 22.49 11.63
C TYR A 54 13.06 21.42 10.79
N ASP A 55 13.05 20.17 11.27
CA ASP A 55 13.66 19.04 10.57
C ASP A 55 12.91 18.74 9.27
N LEU A 56 11.58 18.82 9.28
CA LEU A 56 10.74 18.67 8.10
C LEU A 56 11.07 19.73 7.03
N THR A 57 11.19 20.99 7.42
CA THR A 57 11.52 22.09 6.49
C THR A 57 12.91 21.90 5.90
N SER A 58 13.90 21.58 6.75
CA SER A 58 15.27 21.31 6.34
C SER A 58 15.36 20.11 5.37
N LEU A 59 14.59 19.05 5.65
CA LEU A 59 14.49 17.88 4.78
C LEU A 59 13.82 18.24 3.44
N MET A 60 12.74 19.01 3.47
CA MET A 60 12.01 19.45 2.28
C MET A 60 12.87 20.36 1.39
N SER A 61 13.62 21.30 1.95
CA SER A 61 14.56 22.12 1.18
C SER A 61 15.66 21.27 0.52
N SER A 62 16.20 20.28 1.24
CA SER A 62 17.16 19.33 0.67
C SER A 62 16.53 18.49 -0.46
N MET A 63 15.28 18.06 -0.29
CA MET A 63 14.54 17.30 -1.29
C MET A 63 14.33 18.11 -2.57
N VAL A 64 13.82 19.35 -2.45
CA VAL A 64 13.49 20.23 -3.58
C VAL A 64 14.72 20.66 -4.38
N SER A 65 15.91 20.61 -3.78
CA SER A 65 17.18 20.87 -4.50
C SER A 65 17.42 19.94 -5.69
N GLY A 66 16.73 18.79 -5.76
CA GLY A 66 16.89 17.80 -6.83
C GLY A 66 18.20 17.00 -6.75
N ALA A 67 19.08 17.30 -5.79
CA ALA A 67 20.38 16.64 -5.65
C ALA A 67 20.28 15.12 -5.47
N TYR A 68 19.17 14.63 -4.93
CA TYR A 68 18.92 13.22 -4.61
C TYR A 68 18.25 12.44 -5.74
N ALA A 69 17.69 13.12 -6.76
CA ALA A 69 17.01 12.47 -7.89
C ALA A 69 17.91 11.46 -8.61
N LYS A 70 19.19 11.81 -8.76
CA LYS A 70 20.23 10.99 -9.41
C LYS A 70 20.47 9.65 -8.71
N TYR A 71 20.24 9.56 -7.40
CA TYR A 71 20.42 8.33 -6.60
C TYR A 71 19.22 7.39 -6.70
N PHE A 72 18.05 7.94 -7.05
CA PHE A 72 16.89 7.14 -7.37
C PHE A 72 16.97 6.57 -8.79
N GLU A 73 17.46 7.33 -9.75
CA GLU A 73 17.65 6.85 -11.14
C GLU A 73 18.79 5.85 -11.28
N ASP A 74 19.85 6.03 -10.49
CA ASP A 74 21.04 5.19 -10.52
C ASP A 74 21.54 4.95 -9.10
N LEU A 75 21.20 3.78 -8.57
CA LEU A 75 21.58 3.38 -7.22
C LEU A 75 23.11 3.27 -7.06
N THR A 76 23.85 3.01 -8.15
CA THR A 76 25.31 2.92 -8.08
C THR A 76 25.94 4.23 -7.64
N LYS A 77 25.29 5.36 -7.95
CA LYS A 77 25.73 6.70 -7.50
C LYS A 77 25.57 6.90 -6.00
N ALA A 78 24.59 6.24 -5.38
CA ALA A 78 24.37 6.31 -3.94
C ALA A 78 25.51 5.66 -3.14
N PHE A 79 26.22 4.70 -3.74
CA PHE A 79 27.40 4.04 -3.14
C PHE A 79 28.72 4.79 -3.32
N THR A 80 28.72 5.90 -4.07
CA THR A 80 29.92 6.75 -4.20
C THR A 80 30.24 7.47 -2.89
N PRO A 81 31.48 7.98 -2.70
CA PRO A 81 31.80 8.81 -1.54
C PRO A 81 30.85 10.01 -1.39
N GLN A 82 30.44 10.62 -2.51
CA GLN A 82 29.47 11.72 -2.51
C GLN A 82 28.08 11.25 -2.08
N GLY A 83 27.57 10.14 -2.64
CA GLY A 83 26.30 9.56 -2.22
C GLY A 83 26.31 9.23 -0.74
N THR A 84 27.35 8.56 -0.25
CA THR A 84 27.47 8.24 1.18
C THR A 84 27.45 9.49 2.06
N MET A 85 28.07 10.61 1.64
CA MET A 85 28.00 11.88 2.38
C MET A 85 26.59 12.49 2.36
N ASP A 86 25.95 12.52 1.19
CA ASP A 86 24.60 13.05 1.02
C ASP A 86 23.58 12.22 1.84
N GLY A 87 23.66 10.89 1.76
CA GLY A 87 22.81 9.98 2.52
C GLY A 87 23.05 10.08 4.02
N ASN A 88 24.29 10.28 4.46
CA ASN A 88 24.58 10.54 5.87
C ASN A 88 23.93 11.84 6.36
N ALA A 89 23.88 12.90 5.53
CA ALA A 89 23.20 14.14 5.89
C ALA A 89 21.68 13.93 6.02
N VAL A 90 21.09 13.07 5.19
CA VAL A 90 19.68 12.67 5.31
C VAL A 90 19.46 11.85 6.59
N LEU A 91 20.32 10.87 6.87
CA LEU A 91 20.24 10.04 8.07
C LEU A 91 20.40 10.84 9.36
N GLU A 92 21.26 11.87 9.37
CA GLU A 92 21.38 12.78 10.50
C GLU A 92 20.06 13.51 10.78
N LYS A 93 19.31 13.92 9.75
CA LYS A 93 17.98 14.51 9.94
C LYS A 93 16.94 13.47 10.39
N LEU A 94 16.91 12.32 9.72
CA LEU A 94 15.92 11.26 9.99
C LEU A 94 16.11 10.58 11.35
N PHE A 95 17.34 10.22 11.69
CA PHE A 95 17.68 9.44 12.89
C PHE A 95 18.34 10.28 13.98
N GLY A 96 18.82 11.49 13.65
CA GLY A 96 19.27 12.49 14.62
C GLY A 96 20.76 12.39 14.88
N SER A 97 21.26 11.16 15.00
CA SER A 97 22.69 10.93 15.23
C SER A 97 23.18 9.65 14.56
N LYS A 98 24.49 9.61 14.27
CA LYS A 98 25.14 8.44 13.66
C LYS A 98 25.12 7.23 14.59
N GLU A 99 25.01 7.46 15.89
CA GLU A 99 24.89 6.42 16.92
C GLU A 99 23.56 5.67 16.76
N VAL A 100 22.46 6.38 16.49
CA VAL A 100 21.16 5.76 16.19
C VAL A 100 21.26 4.92 14.92
N SER A 101 21.88 5.44 13.86
CA SER A 101 22.14 4.67 12.62
C SER A 101 22.96 3.41 12.88
N ARG A 102 23.99 3.47 13.73
CA ARG A 102 24.81 2.30 14.10
C ARG A 102 24.02 1.28 14.94
N ALA A 103 23.17 1.75 15.85
CA ALA A 103 22.32 0.88 16.67
C ALA A 103 21.30 0.13 15.81
N ILE A 104 20.68 0.82 14.84
CA ILE A 104 19.78 0.20 13.85
C ILE A 104 20.53 -0.88 13.05
N ALA A 105 21.76 -0.60 12.61
CA ALA A 105 22.57 -1.58 11.89
C ALA A 105 22.88 -2.83 12.74
N ALA A 106 23.20 -2.65 14.03
CA ALA A 106 23.43 -3.76 14.95
C ALA A 106 22.17 -4.61 15.17
N GLN A 107 21.00 -3.96 15.31
CA GLN A 107 19.73 -4.67 15.45
C GLN A 107 19.36 -5.42 14.18
N ALA A 108 19.58 -4.83 13.01
CA ALA A 108 19.30 -5.47 11.73
C ALA A 108 20.20 -6.70 11.50
N GLU A 109 21.47 -6.63 11.90
CA GLU A 109 22.41 -7.76 11.87
C GLU A 109 21.92 -8.94 12.72
N GLN A 110 21.41 -8.68 13.94
CA GLN A 110 20.87 -9.73 14.80
C GLN A 110 19.64 -10.43 14.22
N LEU A 111 18.86 -9.71 13.40
CA LEU A 111 17.62 -10.23 12.81
C LEU A 111 17.87 -10.97 11.50
N THR A 112 18.77 -10.48 10.65
CA THR A 112 18.98 -11.02 9.29
C THR A 112 20.25 -11.86 9.16
N GLY A 113 21.16 -11.81 10.12
CA GLY A 113 22.49 -12.41 10.03
C GLY A 113 23.44 -11.71 9.06
N ILE A 114 23.07 -10.53 8.54
CA ILE A 114 23.91 -9.75 7.61
C ILE A 114 24.80 -8.81 8.41
N GLY A 115 26.10 -8.82 8.13
CA GLY A 115 27.09 -8.09 8.96
C GLY A 115 26.82 -6.58 9.08
N GLN A 116 27.13 -6.01 10.25
CA GLN A 116 26.91 -4.58 10.55
C GLN A 116 27.50 -3.64 9.49
N GLU A 117 28.67 -3.98 8.95
CA GLU A 117 29.37 -3.16 7.95
C GLU A 117 28.61 -3.04 6.64
N VAL A 118 27.84 -4.07 6.27
CA VAL A 118 26.96 -4.03 5.11
C VAL A 118 25.81 -3.05 5.35
N PHE A 119 25.16 -3.15 6.51
CA PHE A 119 24.09 -2.21 6.89
C PHE A 119 24.57 -0.76 6.98
N LYS A 120 25.76 -0.52 7.54
CA LYS A 120 26.35 0.82 7.62
C LYS A 120 26.59 1.46 6.26
N LYS A 121 26.92 0.66 5.24
CA LYS A 121 27.13 1.12 3.86
C LYS A 121 25.83 1.20 3.06
N MET A 122 24.88 0.32 3.34
CA MET A 122 23.60 0.25 2.65
C MET A 122 22.63 1.36 3.13
N MET A 123 22.66 1.70 4.42
CA MET A 123 21.72 2.65 5.01
C MET A 123 21.79 4.06 4.41
N PRO A 124 22.97 4.68 4.18
CA PRO A 124 23.04 5.98 3.50
C PRO A 124 22.48 5.92 2.09
N ALA A 125 22.83 4.87 1.32
CA ALA A 125 22.34 4.69 -0.03
C ALA A 125 20.81 4.55 -0.08
N MET A 126 20.23 3.79 0.86
CA MET A 126 18.78 3.68 0.99
C MET A 126 18.14 5.02 1.33
N ALA A 127 18.74 5.82 2.21
CA ALA A 127 18.24 7.14 2.55
C ALA A 127 18.20 8.07 1.33
N ASP A 128 19.26 8.07 0.52
CA ASP A 128 19.35 8.84 -0.72
C ASP A 128 18.31 8.42 -1.75
N THR A 129 18.15 7.12 -1.98
CA THR A 129 17.19 6.58 -2.93
C THR A 129 15.75 6.87 -2.49
N LEU A 130 15.46 6.76 -1.19
CA LEU A 130 14.16 7.14 -0.63
C LEU A 130 13.89 8.64 -0.83
N MET A 131 14.89 9.49 -0.59
CA MET A 131 14.78 10.94 -0.82
C MET A 131 14.61 11.30 -2.29
N GLY A 132 15.33 10.64 -3.19
CA GLY A 132 15.18 10.81 -4.62
C GLY A 132 13.82 10.34 -5.13
N GLY A 133 13.29 9.24 -4.59
CA GLY A 133 11.95 8.73 -4.90
C GLY A 133 10.85 9.67 -4.41
N LEU A 134 10.98 10.21 -3.19
CA LEU A 134 10.07 11.22 -2.65
C LEU A 134 10.09 12.49 -3.49
N PHE A 135 11.28 12.97 -3.88
CA PHE A 135 11.42 14.11 -4.78
C PHE A 135 10.72 13.86 -6.12
N LYS A 136 10.97 12.71 -6.75
CA LYS A 136 10.35 12.33 -8.03
C LYS A 136 8.82 12.24 -7.95
N GLN A 137 8.29 11.82 -6.80
CA GLN A 137 6.85 11.77 -6.56
C GLN A 137 6.28 13.18 -6.37
N MET A 138 6.96 14.03 -5.61
CA MET A 138 6.52 15.41 -5.33
C MET A 138 6.68 16.33 -6.55
N SER A 139 7.74 16.16 -7.34
CA SER A 139 8.01 16.93 -8.56
C SER A 139 7.12 16.53 -9.73
N GLY A 140 6.28 15.50 -9.56
CA GLY A 140 5.37 14.99 -10.59
C GLY A 140 6.09 14.26 -11.73
N GLN A 141 7.40 14.00 -11.59
CA GLN A 141 8.17 13.31 -12.62
C GLN A 141 7.85 11.82 -12.69
N LEU A 142 7.33 11.23 -11.61
CA LEU A 142 6.70 9.90 -11.62
C LEU A 142 5.30 9.91 -12.27
N THR A 143 4.57 11.02 -12.22
CA THR A 143 3.28 11.17 -12.92
C THR A 143 3.48 11.21 -14.43
N GLY A 144 4.53 11.88 -14.92
CA GLY A 144 4.88 11.88 -16.34
C GLY A 144 5.26 10.50 -16.90
N ALA A 145 5.89 9.64 -16.10
CA ALA A 145 6.14 8.24 -16.47
C ALA A 145 4.84 7.40 -16.44
N ASN A 146 3.94 7.68 -15.49
CA ASN A 146 2.64 7.03 -15.38
C ASN A 146 1.66 7.49 -16.48
N GLU A 147 1.76 8.74 -16.95
CA GLU A 147 1.03 9.28 -18.09
C GLU A 147 1.61 8.82 -19.42
N ALA A 148 2.93 8.67 -19.54
CA ALA A 148 3.55 8.03 -20.69
C ALA A 148 3.17 6.53 -20.79
N PHE A 149 3.10 5.83 -19.65
CA PHE A 149 2.60 4.46 -19.57
C PHE A 149 1.08 4.38 -19.87
N ALA A 150 0.26 5.27 -19.30
CA ALA A 150 -1.17 5.35 -19.59
C ALA A 150 -1.45 5.71 -21.06
N ALA A 151 -0.60 6.52 -21.69
CA ALA A 151 -0.65 6.85 -23.11
C ALA A 151 -0.08 5.73 -24.01
N SER A 152 0.56 4.70 -23.44
CA SER A 152 1.04 3.55 -24.19
C SER A 152 -0.13 2.60 -24.52
N PRO A 153 -0.07 1.82 -25.62
CA PRO A 153 -1.14 0.90 -26.00
C PRO A 153 -1.54 -0.10 -24.90
N MET A 154 -0.58 -0.52 -24.08
CA MET A 154 -0.81 -1.40 -22.91
C MET A 154 -1.54 -0.67 -21.77
N GLY A 155 -1.24 0.62 -21.55
CA GLY A 155 -1.88 1.44 -20.53
C GLY A 155 -3.33 1.78 -20.87
N GLN A 156 -3.65 1.99 -22.16
CA GLN A 156 -5.04 2.18 -22.60
C GLN A 156 -5.88 0.91 -22.39
N MET A 157 -5.32 -0.28 -22.66
CA MET A 157 -6.01 -1.54 -22.38
C MET A 157 -6.28 -1.73 -20.88
N GLN A 158 -5.32 -1.35 -20.02
CA GLN A 158 -5.48 -1.42 -18.58
C GLN A 158 -6.52 -0.40 -18.06
N GLN A 159 -6.57 0.81 -18.62
CA GLN A 159 -7.61 1.79 -18.30
C GLN A 159 -9.00 1.27 -18.68
N GLN A 160 -9.13 0.71 -19.89
CA GLN A 160 -10.38 0.15 -20.39
C GLN A 160 -10.85 -1.05 -19.55
N TRP A 161 -9.93 -1.91 -19.11
CA TRP A 161 -10.22 -3.01 -18.18
C TRP A 161 -10.65 -2.48 -16.81
N LEU A 162 -9.96 -1.47 -16.26
CA LEU A 162 -10.27 -0.90 -14.95
C LEU A 162 -11.61 -0.14 -14.95
N GLU A 163 -11.93 0.53 -16.05
CA GLU A 163 -13.25 1.14 -16.30
C GLU A 163 -14.35 0.09 -16.42
N SER A 164 -14.06 -1.04 -17.10
CA SER A 164 -15.00 -2.17 -17.19
C SER A 164 -15.27 -2.85 -15.85
N MET A 165 -14.34 -2.74 -14.89
CA MET A 165 -14.50 -3.26 -13.53
C MET A 165 -15.13 -2.26 -12.55
N GLY A 166 -15.44 -1.03 -12.96
CA GLY A 166 -16.15 -0.04 -12.13
C GLY A 166 -15.36 0.49 -10.92
N LEU A 167 -14.06 0.20 -10.82
CA LEU A 167 -13.17 0.66 -9.74
C LEU A 167 -12.40 1.90 -10.19
N GLN A 168 -13.10 3.03 -10.35
CA GLN A 168 -12.44 4.30 -10.62
C GLN A 168 -12.02 5.01 -9.31
N PRO A 169 -10.72 5.25 -9.06
CA PRO A 169 -10.32 6.36 -8.21
C PRO A 169 -10.63 7.67 -8.97
N LYS A 170 -11.45 8.54 -8.38
CA LYS A 170 -11.76 9.88 -8.92
C LYS A 170 -10.48 10.60 -9.34
N ALA A 171 -10.27 10.78 -10.64
CA ALA A 171 -9.26 11.67 -11.17
C ALA A 171 -9.61 13.14 -10.83
N LYS A 172 -8.59 13.93 -10.48
CA LYS A 172 -8.71 15.40 -10.32
C LYS A 172 -9.09 16.05 -11.67
N PRO A 173 -9.81 17.19 -11.64
CA PRO A 173 -10.39 17.81 -12.84
C PRO A 173 -9.30 18.31 -13.79
N GLN A 174 -9.27 17.79 -15.02
CA GLN A 174 -8.59 18.43 -16.15
C GLN A 174 -9.43 19.59 -16.69
N PRO A 175 -8.82 20.73 -17.06
CA PRO A 175 -9.56 21.85 -17.61
C PRO A 175 -10.05 21.57 -19.03
N ALA A 176 -11.38 21.60 -19.17
CA ALA A 176 -12.20 21.86 -20.36
C ALA A 176 -11.82 21.19 -21.69
N ALA A 177 -12.55 20.11 -22.03
CA ALA A 177 -12.83 19.75 -23.41
C ALA A 177 -14.36 19.62 -23.61
N ASN A 178 -14.88 20.51 -24.46
CA ASN A 178 -16.16 20.50 -25.19
C ASN A 178 -17.50 20.47 -24.41
N PRO A 179 -18.12 21.65 -24.17
CA PRO A 179 -19.42 21.83 -23.50
C PRO A 179 -20.68 21.30 -24.22
N PHE A 180 -20.54 20.60 -25.36
CA PHE A 180 -21.68 20.21 -26.20
C PHE A 180 -22.06 18.73 -26.16
N ASP A 181 -21.20 17.85 -25.60
CA ASP A 181 -21.52 16.41 -25.46
C ASP A 181 -21.97 16.09 -24.04
N ASN A 182 -23.15 16.63 -23.69
CA ASN A 182 -23.75 16.36 -22.39
C ASN A 182 -24.56 15.04 -22.47
N PRO A 183 -24.24 14.01 -21.65
CA PRO A 183 -24.93 12.72 -21.67
C PRO A 183 -26.43 12.81 -21.35
N PHE A 184 -26.84 13.92 -20.73
CA PHE A 184 -28.25 14.28 -20.52
C PHE A 184 -28.99 14.55 -21.84
N ALA A 185 -28.35 15.16 -22.84
CA ALA A 185 -28.95 15.38 -24.15
C ALA A 185 -29.16 14.05 -24.90
N GLN A 186 -28.25 13.09 -24.68
CA GLN A 186 -28.33 11.76 -25.26
C GLN A 186 -29.45 10.94 -24.61
N ALA A 187 -29.57 11.00 -23.27
CA ALA A 187 -30.67 10.41 -22.53
C ALA A 187 -32.03 11.05 -22.89
N MET A 188 -32.07 12.37 -23.09
CA MET A 188 -33.28 13.08 -23.50
C MET A 188 -33.71 12.71 -24.92
N ARG A 189 -32.76 12.48 -25.84
CA ARG A 189 -33.06 12.05 -27.22
C ARG A 189 -33.63 10.63 -27.26
N SER A 190 -33.12 9.72 -26.41
CA SER A 190 -33.67 8.38 -26.21
C SER A 190 -35.02 8.39 -25.47
N MET A 191 -35.23 9.32 -24.54
CA MET A 191 -36.48 9.47 -23.80
C MET A 191 -37.58 10.13 -24.64
N TRP A 192 -37.22 10.98 -25.61
CA TRP A 192 -38.14 11.66 -26.52
C TRP A 192 -38.51 10.81 -27.74
N GLY A 193 -38.09 9.54 -27.77
CA GLY A 193 -38.62 8.53 -28.69
C GLY A 193 -38.39 8.84 -30.17
N LEU A 194 -37.31 9.55 -30.52
CA LEU A 194 -37.00 9.88 -31.91
C LEU A 194 -36.28 8.75 -32.69
N ASP A 195 -36.37 7.51 -32.19
CA ASP A 195 -36.01 6.30 -32.92
C ASP A 195 -37.26 5.64 -33.49
N LYS A 196 -37.20 5.40 -34.80
CA LYS A 196 -38.30 4.93 -35.65
C LYS A 196 -38.64 3.46 -35.33
N PRO A 197 -39.92 3.04 -35.31
CA PRO A 197 -40.29 1.69 -34.88
C PRO A 197 -40.33 0.69 -36.05
N GLU A 198 -39.65 -0.45 -35.89
CA GLU A 198 -39.97 -1.70 -36.58
C GLU A 198 -39.99 -2.86 -35.56
N GLN A 199 -41.10 -3.60 -35.56
CA GLN A 199 -41.40 -4.86 -34.86
C GLN A 199 -41.11 -6.06 -35.82
N PRO A 200 -41.21 -7.35 -35.41
CA PRO A 200 -40.85 -8.03 -34.15
C PRO A 200 -40.11 -9.40 -34.36
N GLN A 201 -39.77 -10.06 -33.23
CA GLN A 201 -39.57 -11.53 -33.00
C GLN A 201 -38.11 -12.10 -32.99
N PRO A 202 -37.86 -13.22 -32.29
CA PRO A 202 -37.78 -13.39 -30.84
C PRO A 202 -36.34 -13.74 -30.38
N SER A 203 -35.94 -13.34 -29.17
CA SER A 203 -34.65 -13.76 -28.59
C SER A 203 -34.85 -14.24 -27.15
N THR A 204 -35.18 -15.51 -27.01
CA THR A 204 -34.82 -16.26 -25.80
C THR A 204 -33.33 -16.57 -25.88
N GLY A 205 -32.51 -15.79 -25.18
CA GLY A 205 -31.09 -16.04 -25.01
C GLY A 205 -30.66 -15.50 -23.67
N ASN A 206 -30.66 -16.35 -22.65
CA ASN A 206 -30.20 -15.97 -21.31
C ASN A 206 -28.67 -15.72 -21.36
N PRO A 207 -28.18 -14.52 -21.02
CA PRO A 207 -26.75 -14.19 -20.97
C PRO A 207 -25.96 -14.96 -19.89
N PHE A 208 -26.62 -15.89 -19.21
CA PHE A 208 -26.02 -16.83 -18.26
C PHE A 208 -25.50 -18.12 -18.92
N ALA A 209 -25.95 -18.42 -20.14
CA ALA A 209 -25.57 -19.65 -20.86
C ALA A 209 -24.29 -19.52 -21.68
N ASP A 210 -23.88 -18.30 -22.03
CA ASP A 210 -22.65 -18.03 -22.78
C ASP A 210 -21.41 -17.90 -21.88
N ASN A 211 -21.56 -18.11 -20.56
CA ASN A 211 -20.45 -18.10 -19.64
C ASN A 211 -19.67 -19.44 -19.72
N PRO A 212 -18.37 -19.44 -20.06
CA PRO A 212 -17.56 -20.66 -20.14
C PRO A 212 -17.49 -21.42 -18.81
N PHE A 213 -17.70 -20.71 -17.70
CA PHE A 213 -17.83 -21.27 -16.36
C PHE A 213 -19.13 -22.08 -16.16
N ALA A 214 -20.25 -21.62 -16.70
CA ALA A 214 -21.53 -22.34 -16.60
C ALA A 214 -21.49 -23.66 -17.39
N LYS A 215 -20.79 -23.66 -18.54
CA LYS A 215 -20.58 -24.85 -19.37
C LYS A 215 -19.72 -25.92 -18.66
N ALA A 216 -18.67 -25.51 -17.97
CA ALA A 216 -17.84 -26.42 -17.17
C ALA A 216 -18.58 -27.02 -15.96
N PHE A 217 -19.45 -26.23 -15.32
CA PHE A 217 -20.30 -26.71 -14.23
C PHE A 217 -21.36 -27.71 -14.71
N GLN A 218 -21.92 -27.49 -15.90
CA GLN A 218 -22.92 -28.38 -16.48
C GLN A 218 -22.32 -29.73 -16.91
N ASP A 219 -21.10 -29.75 -17.44
CA ASP A 219 -20.38 -31.00 -17.74
C ASP A 219 -20.03 -31.78 -16.46
N MET A 220 -19.70 -31.08 -15.37
CA MET A 220 -19.41 -31.71 -14.08
C MET A 220 -20.67 -32.30 -13.42
N MET A 221 -21.81 -31.63 -13.56
CA MET A 221 -23.08 -32.07 -12.97
C MET A 221 -23.77 -33.17 -13.80
N GLY A 222 -23.59 -33.15 -15.13
CA GLY A 222 -24.12 -34.17 -16.04
C GLY A 222 -23.34 -35.50 -16.03
N GLY A 223 -22.06 -35.47 -15.64
CA GLY A 223 -21.24 -36.67 -15.49
C GLY A 223 -21.48 -37.46 -14.18
N ALA A 224 -22.20 -36.88 -13.22
CA ALA A 224 -22.34 -37.43 -11.87
C ALA A 224 -23.69 -38.13 -11.58
N PHE A 225 -24.59 -38.22 -12.56
CA PHE A 225 -25.91 -38.84 -12.38
C PHE A 225 -26.21 -39.93 -13.43
N ALA A 226 -25.40 -41.00 -13.41
CA ALA A 226 -25.77 -42.30 -13.95
C ALA A 226 -25.71 -43.33 -12.79
N SER A 227 -26.88 -43.69 -12.27
CA SER A 227 -27.14 -44.81 -11.33
C SER A 227 -26.66 -46.16 -11.92
N PRO A 228 -26.45 -47.27 -11.16
CA PRO A 228 -27.43 -47.81 -10.18
C PRO A 228 -26.78 -48.53 -8.94
N SER A 229 -27.42 -48.90 -7.83
CA SER A 229 -28.41 -49.97 -7.59
C SER A 229 -28.42 -50.33 -6.08
N SER A 230 -29.62 -50.59 -5.52
CA SER A 230 -29.97 -51.62 -4.49
C SER A 230 -29.39 -51.47 -3.06
N THR A 231 -30.10 -51.70 -1.93
CA THR A 231 -31.29 -52.52 -1.64
C THR A 231 -31.84 -52.23 -0.23
N ALA A 232 -33.13 -52.52 -0.02
CA ALA A 232 -33.81 -52.97 1.22
C ALA A 232 -34.32 -51.96 2.28
N ALA A 233 -35.64 -52.04 2.51
CA ALA A 233 -36.39 -51.61 3.69
C ALA A 233 -36.66 -52.85 4.61
N PRO A 234 -37.11 -52.74 5.88
CA PRO A 234 -38.46 -52.25 6.23
C PRO A 234 -38.59 -51.36 7.50
N THR A 235 -39.76 -50.71 7.55
CA THR A 235 -40.49 -49.86 8.53
C THR A 235 -40.70 -50.47 9.96
N PRO A 236 -41.41 -49.84 10.95
CA PRO A 236 -42.08 -48.51 11.04
C PRO A 236 -41.94 -47.73 12.40
N GLU A 237 -42.29 -46.44 12.44
CA GLU A 237 -43.25 -45.82 13.40
C GLU A 237 -43.36 -44.28 13.22
N LYS A 238 -44.59 -43.76 13.37
CA LYS A 238 -45.04 -42.34 13.36
C LYS A 238 -45.43 -41.98 14.82
N PRO A 239 -45.84 -40.73 15.17
CA PRO A 239 -45.56 -39.39 14.66
C PRO A 239 -45.22 -38.38 15.79
N LYS A 240 -44.60 -37.22 15.49
CA LYS A 240 -44.92 -35.89 16.08
C LYS A 240 -43.91 -34.79 15.69
N ASP A 241 -44.49 -33.62 15.41
CA ASP A 241 -44.00 -32.25 15.59
C ASP A 241 -42.63 -31.84 14.99
N ALA A 242 -42.70 -30.79 14.16
CA ALA A 242 -41.56 -30.16 13.51
C ALA A 242 -40.51 -29.64 14.50
N PRO A 243 -39.21 -29.76 14.16
CA PRO A 243 -38.21 -28.79 14.56
C PRO A 243 -37.74 -27.98 13.34
N ALA A 244 -37.70 -26.67 13.53
CA ALA A 244 -36.85 -25.78 12.75
C ALA A 244 -35.37 -26.16 12.90
N ALA A 245 -34.59 -25.74 11.90
CA ALA A 245 -33.13 -25.61 11.84
C ALA A 245 -32.37 -26.66 11.02
N GLU A 246 -31.93 -26.24 9.83
CA GLU A 246 -30.52 -26.40 9.47
C GLU A 246 -29.98 -24.99 9.19
N ALA A 247 -29.46 -24.35 10.24
CA ALA A 247 -28.56 -23.23 10.07
C ALA A 247 -27.32 -23.78 9.37
N ASN A 248 -27.07 -23.33 8.15
CA ASN A 248 -25.93 -23.75 7.35
C ASN A 248 -24.66 -23.34 8.12
N PRO A 249 -23.85 -24.28 8.65
CA PRO A 249 -22.68 -23.94 9.46
C PRO A 249 -21.68 -23.07 8.69
N TYR A 250 -21.69 -23.17 7.36
CA TYR A 250 -20.93 -22.32 6.46
C TYR A 250 -21.44 -20.86 6.39
N ARG A 251 -22.75 -20.62 6.57
CA ARG A 251 -23.32 -19.26 6.65
C ARG A 251 -23.01 -18.61 8.01
N ASP A 252 -23.04 -19.38 9.09
CA ASP A 252 -22.69 -18.86 10.42
C ASP A 252 -21.20 -18.54 10.52
N VAL A 253 -20.32 -19.37 9.94
CA VAL A 253 -18.89 -19.08 9.84
C VAL A 253 -18.62 -17.85 8.95
N LEU A 254 -19.34 -17.70 7.83
CA LEU A 254 -19.21 -16.53 6.95
C LEU A 254 -19.71 -15.24 7.61
N ASN A 255 -20.83 -15.29 8.33
CA ASN A 255 -21.37 -14.15 9.08
C ASN A 255 -20.41 -13.76 10.22
N ASN A 256 -19.87 -14.74 10.96
CA ASN A 256 -18.88 -14.47 12.01
C ASN A 256 -17.55 -13.91 11.47
N MET A 257 -17.14 -14.32 10.26
CA MET A 257 -15.97 -13.71 9.58
C MET A 257 -16.25 -12.27 9.11
N PHE A 258 -17.45 -12.00 8.62
CA PHE A 258 -17.81 -10.65 8.17
C PHE A 258 -17.93 -9.66 9.33
N ASP A 259 -18.60 -10.07 10.42
CA ASP A 259 -18.72 -9.26 11.62
C ASP A 259 -17.37 -9.05 12.31
N SER A 260 -16.51 -10.07 12.38
CA SER A 260 -15.16 -9.91 12.95
C SER A 260 -14.28 -8.95 12.13
N GLY A 261 -14.43 -8.87 10.80
CA GLY A 261 -13.75 -7.86 9.99
C GLY A 261 -14.18 -6.42 10.33
N LEU A 262 -15.49 -6.22 10.52
CA LEU A 262 -16.06 -4.93 10.91
C LEU A 262 -15.72 -4.55 12.36
N GLU A 263 -15.66 -5.52 13.26
CA GLU A 263 -15.36 -5.33 14.67
C GLU A 263 -13.86 -5.10 14.92
N VAL A 264 -12.97 -5.75 14.15
CA VAL A 264 -11.53 -5.46 14.14
C VAL A 264 -11.27 -4.03 13.68
N GLN A 265 -11.98 -3.55 12.67
CA GLN A 265 -11.84 -2.17 12.21
C GLN A 265 -12.29 -1.16 13.27
N LYS A 266 -13.41 -1.42 13.94
CA LYS A 266 -13.93 -0.56 15.02
C LYS A 266 -13.07 -0.59 16.28
N SER A 267 -12.59 -1.77 16.69
CA SER A 267 -11.69 -1.90 17.84
C SER A 267 -10.33 -1.23 17.57
N TYR A 268 -9.84 -1.27 16.33
CA TYR A 268 -8.62 -0.55 15.94
C TYR A 268 -8.80 0.96 16.00
N GLN A 269 -9.93 1.49 15.50
CA GLN A 269 -10.26 2.91 15.60
C GLN A 269 -10.38 3.35 17.07
N LYS A 270 -11.09 2.57 17.89
CA LYS A 270 -11.34 2.90 19.30
C LYS A 270 -10.08 2.80 20.17
N ASN A 271 -9.21 1.82 19.92
CA ASN A 271 -7.93 1.72 20.61
C ASN A 271 -6.97 2.85 20.22
N MET A 272 -7.01 3.30 18.96
CA MET A 272 -6.23 4.46 18.53
C MET A 272 -6.71 5.73 19.24
N GLU A 273 -8.02 5.98 19.27
CA GLU A 273 -8.62 7.13 19.96
C GLU A 273 -8.31 7.13 21.47
N ALA A 274 -8.40 5.97 22.13
CA ALA A 274 -8.10 5.84 23.56
C ALA A 274 -6.61 6.10 23.90
N ILE A 275 -5.69 5.70 23.02
CA ILE A 275 -4.26 5.99 23.18
C ILE A 275 -4.02 7.50 23.03
N PHE A 276 -4.65 8.14 22.04
CA PHE A 276 -4.50 9.59 21.86
C PHE A 276 -5.05 10.37 23.05
N ASP A 277 -6.26 10.05 23.54
CA ASP A 277 -6.85 10.74 24.69
C ASP A 277 -6.03 10.56 25.98
N THR A 278 -5.47 9.37 26.20
CA THR A 278 -4.65 9.09 27.39
C THR A 278 -3.37 9.92 27.41
N TYR A 279 -2.74 10.13 26.25
CA TYR A 279 -1.52 10.93 26.14
C TYR A 279 -1.77 12.44 26.08
N LEU A 280 -2.89 12.88 25.49
CA LEU A 280 -3.32 14.28 25.53
C LEU A 280 -3.66 14.74 26.96
N ARG A 281 -4.27 13.86 27.76
CA ARG A 281 -4.61 14.13 29.16
C ARG A 281 -3.38 14.11 30.09
N ASN A 282 -2.37 13.28 29.81
CA ASN A 282 -1.12 13.28 30.57
C ASN A 282 -0.11 14.36 30.12
N GLY A 283 -0.23 14.89 28.91
CA GLY A 283 0.61 15.99 28.40
C GLY A 283 0.25 17.37 28.94
N THR A 284 -0.90 17.52 29.62
CA THR A 284 -1.39 18.81 30.17
C THR A 284 -1.23 18.96 31.68
N GLY A 285 -0.63 17.97 32.38
CA GLY A 285 -0.63 17.92 33.86
C GLY A 285 0.72 17.91 34.57
N ALA A 286 1.86 17.81 33.88
CA ALA A 286 3.17 17.68 34.53
C ALA A 286 4.04 18.94 34.38
N ASN A 287 3.51 20.08 34.81
CA ASN A 287 4.33 21.24 35.12
C ASN A 287 3.96 21.74 36.52
N ALA A 288 4.31 20.92 37.52
CA ALA A 288 4.40 21.37 38.90
C ALA A 288 5.89 21.49 39.23
N GLU A 289 6.34 22.74 39.27
CA GLU A 289 7.61 23.24 39.83
C GLU A 289 7.99 22.54 41.15
N PRO A 290 9.29 22.47 41.51
CA PRO A 290 9.83 23.63 42.21
C PRO A 290 11.33 23.95 42.04
N ALA A 291 11.59 25.23 42.33
CA ALA A 291 12.72 25.77 43.09
C ALA A 291 14.05 26.07 42.36
N ALA A 292 14.18 27.36 42.07
CA ALA A 292 15.43 28.08 41.86
C ALA A 292 16.40 28.02 43.05
N THR A 293 17.70 28.03 42.74
CA THR A 293 18.86 28.75 43.35
C THR A 293 20.15 27.90 43.32
N PRO A 294 21.37 28.45 43.49
CA PRO A 294 21.93 29.72 42.99
C PRO A 294 23.30 29.52 42.26
N VAL A 295 23.75 30.57 41.58
CA VAL A 295 25.03 30.65 40.85
C VAL A 295 26.24 30.67 41.81
N ALA A 296 27.27 29.86 41.51
CA ALA A 296 28.58 29.89 42.18
C ALA A 296 29.69 30.37 41.23
N PRO A 297 30.79 30.98 41.74
CA PRO A 297 31.52 32.05 41.05
C PRO A 297 32.71 31.57 40.19
N LYS A 298 33.10 32.41 39.21
CA LYS A 298 34.24 32.21 38.31
C LYS A 298 35.59 32.22 39.07
N PRO A 299 36.58 31.40 38.69
CA PRO A 299 37.92 31.48 39.24
C PRO A 299 38.67 32.67 38.64
N SER A 300 39.27 33.50 39.50
CA SER A 300 40.24 34.54 39.13
C SER A 300 41.63 33.93 38.97
N LYS A 301 42.45 34.54 38.11
CA LYS A 301 43.88 34.27 37.96
C LYS A 301 44.66 34.57 39.23
#